data_AF-A0A1C5EHB1-F1
#
_entry.id   AF-A0A1C5EHB1-F1
#
_cell.length_a   1.000
_cell.length_b   1.000
_cell.length_c   1.000
_cell.angle_alpha   90.00
_cell.angle_beta   90.00
_cell.angle_gamma   90.00
#
_symmetry.space_group_name_H-M   'P 1'
#
loop_
_entity.id
_entity.type
_entity.pdbx_description
1 polymer ?
#
loop_
_entity_poly.entity_id
_entity_poly.type
_entity_poly.pdbx_seq_one_letter_code
_entity_poly.pdbx_strand_id
1 'polypeptide(L)'
;MDETAHGKSLLGEFLSRRRAQLKPADVGLPDYGDRRRVPGLRREELAQLAGVSVAYYIRLEQGLSLNASPQVLDALATALRLDDAERRHLHTLSGDARQSRRRLPAERVTAAVRQLMDAFGDSPVVVLGRRSDILAWNRTGHALFAGHLAPDSPDQAATRPNTARMVFLDAHTRDLYVDWPRKARDVVGKLRQA
;
A
#
# COMPACT_ATOMS: atom_id res chain seq x y z
N MET A 1 -22.84 -17.15 12.39
CA MET A 1 -22.63 -16.20 13.49
C MET A 1 -21.19 -16.37 13.89
N ASP A 2 -20.29 -15.40 13.82
CA ASP A 2 -20.38 -13.97 13.63
C ASP A 2 -18.98 -13.50 13.16
N GLU A 3 -18.88 -12.24 12.74
CA GLU A 3 -17.67 -11.41 12.87
C GLU A 3 -16.61 -11.51 11.75
N THR A 4 -16.98 -11.09 10.53
CA THR A 4 -16.00 -10.43 9.66
C THR A 4 -15.99 -8.94 10.00
N ALA A 5 -15.23 -8.57 11.03
CA ALA A 5 -14.87 -7.18 11.26
C ALA A 5 -14.03 -6.69 10.07
N HIS A 6 -14.70 -6.24 9.01
CA HIS A 6 -14.06 -5.51 7.92
C HIS A 6 -13.66 -4.15 8.47
N GLY A 7 -12.41 -4.04 8.93
CA GLY A 7 -11.78 -2.76 9.22
C GLY A 7 -12.02 -1.81 8.04
N LYS A 8 -12.39 -0.56 8.34
CA LYS A 8 -12.66 0.44 7.32
C LYS A 8 -11.47 0.51 6.36
N SER A 9 -11.75 0.41 5.05
CA SER A 9 -10.70 0.62 4.06
C SER A 9 -10.10 2.03 4.20
N LEU A 10 -8.83 2.23 3.85
CA LEU A 10 -8.17 3.55 3.90
C LEU A 10 -8.97 4.63 3.15
N LEU A 11 -9.58 4.27 2.01
CA LEU A 11 -10.52 5.12 1.27
C LEU A 11 -11.73 5.51 2.13
N GLY A 12 -12.35 4.53 2.79
CA GLY A 12 -13.51 4.76 3.65
C GLY A 12 -13.20 5.65 4.85
N GLU A 13 -12.03 5.48 5.48
CA GLU A 13 -11.56 6.34 6.55
C GLU A 13 -11.31 7.78 6.07
N PHE A 14 -10.66 7.94 4.92
CA PHE A 14 -10.43 9.24 4.30
C PHE A 14 -11.76 9.96 4.03
N LEU A 15 -12.72 9.29 3.39
CA LEU A 15 -14.05 9.86 3.11
C LEU A 15 -14.80 10.23 4.39
N SER A 16 -14.77 9.37 5.42
CA SER A 16 -15.42 9.62 6.71
C SER A 16 -14.83 10.85 7.41
N ARG A 17 -13.49 10.97 7.41
CA ARG A 17 -12.77 12.09 8.02
C ARG A 17 -13.06 13.41 7.31
N ARG A 18 -13.02 13.44 5.96
CA ARG A 18 -13.30 14.65 5.18
C ARG A 18 -14.75 15.10 5.34
N ARG A 19 -15.70 14.17 5.32
CA ARG A 19 -17.12 14.46 5.56
C ARG A 19 -17.36 15.07 6.94
N ALA A 20 -16.65 14.59 7.97
CA ALA A 20 -16.79 15.10 9.33
C ALA A 20 -16.23 16.52 9.53
N GLN A 21 -15.36 16.99 8.65
CA GLN A 21 -14.73 18.32 8.73
C GLN A 21 -15.55 19.41 8.05
N LEU A 22 -16.42 19.07 7.10
CA LEU A 22 -17.28 20.04 6.41
C LEU A 22 -18.58 20.27 7.15
N LYS A 23 -18.97 21.54 7.28
CA LYS A 23 -20.29 21.92 7.74
C LYS A 23 -21.24 22.11 6.54
N PRO A 24 -22.55 21.94 6.72
CA PRO A 24 -23.56 22.19 5.69
C PRO A 24 -23.44 23.59 5.07
N ALA A 25 -23.18 24.60 5.89
CA ALA A 25 -23.00 25.97 5.44
C ALA A 25 -21.80 26.12 4.46
N ASP A 26 -20.75 25.33 4.62
CA ASP A 26 -19.56 25.38 3.75
C ASP A 26 -19.83 24.88 2.32
N VAL A 27 -20.95 24.17 2.13
CA VAL A 27 -21.40 23.60 0.86
C VAL A 27 -22.77 24.14 0.42
N GLY A 28 -23.21 25.26 1.01
CA GLY A 28 -24.44 25.95 0.63
C GLY A 28 -25.73 25.24 1.05
N LEU A 29 -25.65 24.26 1.97
CA LEU A 29 -26.82 23.60 2.52
C LEU A 29 -27.34 24.35 3.75
N PRO A 30 -28.68 24.42 3.95
CA PRO A 30 -29.24 25.08 5.11
C PRO A 30 -28.87 24.31 6.38
N ASP A 31 -28.43 25.04 7.41
CA ASP A 31 -28.25 24.44 8.72
C ASP A 31 -29.58 24.45 9.47
N TYR A 32 -30.40 23.42 9.21
CA TYR A 32 -31.59 23.15 10.01
C TYR A 32 -31.15 22.68 11.39
N GLY A 33 -30.87 23.64 12.28
CA GLY A 33 -30.27 23.49 13.61
C GLY A 33 -31.06 22.63 14.63
N ASP A 34 -31.97 21.78 14.17
CA ASP A 34 -32.80 20.93 15.00
C ASP A 34 -32.16 19.53 15.17
N ARG A 35 -31.68 19.24 16.39
CA ARG A 35 -31.21 17.91 16.89
C ARG A 35 -30.27 17.13 15.95
N ARG A 36 -29.28 17.81 15.34
CA ARG A 36 -28.25 17.17 14.50
C ARG A 36 -27.35 16.26 15.36
N ARG A 37 -27.31 14.94 15.08
CA ARG A 37 -26.53 13.95 15.84
C ARG A 37 -25.04 13.86 15.45
N VAL A 38 -24.63 14.53 14.38
CA VAL A 38 -23.25 14.50 13.85
C VAL A 38 -22.78 15.93 13.53
N PRO A 39 -21.53 16.29 13.87
CA PRO A 39 -21.02 17.66 13.74
C PRO A 39 -20.71 18.10 12.31
N GLY A 40 -20.48 17.16 11.39
CA GLY A 40 -20.20 17.45 9.97
C GLY A 40 -21.36 17.06 9.04
N LEU A 41 -21.06 16.99 7.74
CA LEU A 41 -22.04 16.58 6.72
C LEU A 41 -22.62 15.18 7.01
N ARG A 42 -23.92 15.02 6.83
CA ARG A 42 -24.59 13.72 6.81
C ARG A 42 -24.22 12.97 5.54
N ARG A 43 -24.37 11.64 5.59
CA ARG A 43 -24.13 10.78 4.41
C ARG A 43 -25.09 11.12 3.26
N GLU A 44 -26.33 11.45 3.60
CA GLU A 44 -27.38 11.83 2.66
C GLU A 44 -27.04 13.16 1.97
N GLU A 45 -26.64 14.17 2.75
CA GLU A 45 -26.24 15.49 2.25
C GLU A 45 -25.06 15.37 1.26
N LEU A 46 -24.02 14.61 1.62
CA LEU A 46 -22.88 14.43 0.73
C LEU A 46 -23.22 13.63 -0.53
N ALA A 47 -24.02 12.56 -0.40
CA ALA A 47 -24.45 11.75 -1.53
C ALA A 47 -25.26 12.58 -2.53
N GLN A 48 -26.16 13.44 -2.04
CA GLN A 48 -26.92 14.38 -2.85
C GLN A 48 -26.00 15.36 -3.59
N LEU A 49 -25.04 15.99 -2.88
CA LEU A 49 -24.08 16.92 -3.49
C LEU A 49 -23.21 16.27 -4.57
N ALA A 50 -22.83 15.01 -4.37
CA ALA A 50 -22.01 14.25 -5.31
C ALA A 50 -22.82 13.56 -6.42
N GLY A 51 -24.16 13.66 -6.42
CA GLY A 51 -25.02 13.01 -7.41
C GLY A 51 -24.97 11.48 -7.37
N VAL A 52 -24.73 10.88 -6.20
CA VAL A 52 -24.67 9.43 -6.01
C VAL A 52 -25.74 8.95 -5.04
N SER A 53 -26.08 7.65 -5.08
CA SER A 53 -27.03 7.12 -4.11
C SER A 53 -26.42 7.02 -2.70
N VAL A 54 -27.22 7.28 -1.67
CA VAL A 54 -26.80 7.21 -0.26
C VAL A 54 -26.25 5.82 0.07
N ALA A 55 -26.93 4.77 -0.39
CA ALA A 55 -26.51 3.38 -0.19
C ALA A 55 -25.15 3.08 -0.86
N TYR A 56 -24.85 3.71 -2.01
CA TYR A 56 -23.54 3.57 -2.65
C TYR A 56 -22.44 4.26 -1.84
N TYR A 57 -22.69 5.49 -1.35
CA TYR A 57 -21.74 6.19 -0.49
C TYR A 57 -21.47 5.45 0.83
N ILE A 58 -22.51 4.88 1.47
CA ILE A 58 -22.35 4.06 2.68
C ILE A 58 -21.42 2.87 2.42
N ARG A 59 -21.62 2.15 1.30
CA ARG A 59 -20.75 1.02 0.94
C ARG A 59 -19.31 1.46 0.66
N LEU A 60 -19.10 2.64 0.07
CA LEU A 60 -17.76 3.21 -0.10
C LEU A 60 -17.09 3.51 1.24
N GLU A 61 -17.79 4.19 2.16
CA GLU A 61 -17.27 4.53 3.50
C GLU A 61 -16.95 3.28 4.34
N GLN A 62 -17.70 2.19 4.13
CA GLN A 62 -17.48 0.90 4.78
C GLN A 62 -16.41 0.03 4.08
N GLY A 63 -15.89 0.44 2.91
CA GLY A 63 -14.93 -0.35 2.14
C GLY A 63 -15.53 -1.60 1.46
N LEU A 64 -16.86 -1.67 1.35
CA LEU A 64 -17.60 -2.75 0.69
C LEU A 64 -17.75 -2.52 -0.82
N SER A 65 -17.59 -1.28 -1.29
CA SER A 65 -17.54 -0.91 -2.70
C SER A 65 -16.19 -0.28 -3.00
N LEU A 66 -15.35 -0.97 -3.79
CA LEU A 66 -14.00 -0.49 -4.15
C LEU A 66 -13.89 -0.03 -5.61
N ASN A 67 -15.00 -0.07 -6.35
CA ASN A 67 -15.05 0.19 -7.79
C ASN A 67 -15.74 1.52 -8.10
N ALA A 68 -15.42 2.59 -7.37
CA ALA A 68 -15.84 3.93 -7.79
C ALA A 68 -15.18 4.27 -9.12
N SER A 69 -15.96 4.74 -10.09
CA SER A 69 -15.39 5.26 -11.32
C SER A 69 -14.64 6.57 -11.03
N PRO A 70 -13.67 6.96 -11.87
CA PRO A 70 -13.00 8.26 -11.75
C PRO A 70 -13.99 9.42 -11.65
N GLN A 71 -15.08 9.37 -12.43
CA GLN A 71 -16.15 10.38 -12.41
C GLN A 71 -16.81 10.48 -11.03
N VAL A 72 -17.07 9.34 -10.37
CA VAL A 72 -17.66 9.34 -9.02
C VAL A 72 -16.66 9.87 -7.99
N LEU A 73 -15.37 9.55 -8.11
CA LEU A 73 -14.33 10.09 -7.24
C LEU A 73 -14.19 11.61 -7.40
N ASP A 74 -14.26 12.12 -8.63
CA ASP A 74 -14.20 13.56 -8.91
C ASP A 74 -15.44 14.31 -8.40
N ALA A 75 -16.63 13.70 -8.53
CA ALA A 75 -17.86 14.23 -7.95
C ALA A 75 -17.78 14.29 -6.42
N LEU A 76 -17.30 13.21 -5.77
CA LEU A 76 -17.07 13.18 -4.32
C LEU A 76 -16.03 14.21 -3.88
N ALA A 77 -14.93 14.36 -4.63
CA ALA A 77 -13.89 15.34 -4.32
C ALA A 77 -14.41 16.78 -4.43
N THR A 78 -15.28 17.03 -5.42
CA THR A 78 -15.92 18.34 -5.61
C THR A 78 -16.90 18.63 -4.48
N ALA A 79 -17.75 17.67 -4.12
CA ALA A 79 -18.69 17.81 -3.00
C ALA A 79 -17.99 17.95 -1.65
N LEU A 80 -16.83 17.32 -1.47
CA LEU A 80 -15.97 17.45 -0.29
C LEU A 80 -15.01 18.65 -0.36
N ARG A 81 -15.11 19.51 -1.38
CA ARG A 81 -14.25 20.68 -1.59
C ARG A 81 -12.74 20.38 -1.42
N LEU A 82 -12.31 19.20 -1.87
CA LEU A 82 -10.93 18.75 -1.74
C LEU A 82 -10.00 19.58 -2.63
N ASP A 83 -8.81 19.88 -2.10
CA ASP A 83 -7.72 20.48 -2.86
C ASP A 83 -7.07 19.48 -3.82
N ASP A 84 -6.13 19.97 -4.64
CA ASP A 84 -5.45 19.14 -5.66
C ASP A 84 -4.59 18.01 -5.08
N ALA A 85 -4.05 18.18 -3.88
CA ALA A 85 -3.27 17.12 -3.22
C ALA A 85 -4.19 16.04 -2.67
N GLU A 86 -5.30 16.44 -2.05
CA GLU A 86 -6.33 15.58 -1.51
C GLU A 86 -7.08 14.81 -2.60
N ARG A 87 -7.35 15.45 -3.75
CA ARG A 87 -7.90 14.82 -4.96
C ARG A 87 -6.99 13.68 -5.45
N ARG A 88 -5.69 13.96 -5.62
CA ARG A 88 -4.72 12.93 -6.02
C ARG A 88 -4.69 11.79 -5.00
N HIS A 89 -4.68 12.12 -3.72
CA HIS A 89 -4.67 11.11 -2.66
C HIS A 89 -5.94 10.24 -2.68
N LEU A 90 -7.13 10.82 -2.87
CA LEU A 90 -8.39 10.08 -3.02
C LEU A 90 -8.31 9.05 -4.17
N HIS A 91 -7.79 9.46 -5.32
CA HIS A 91 -7.60 8.58 -6.49
C HIS A 91 -6.58 7.46 -6.21
N THR A 92 -5.47 7.77 -5.55
CA THR A 92 -4.50 6.76 -5.09
C THR A 92 -5.14 5.73 -4.16
N LEU A 93 -5.88 6.17 -3.13
CA LEU A 93 -6.55 5.27 -2.19
C LEU A 93 -7.57 4.33 -2.88
N SER A 94 -8.27 4.82 -3.91
CA SER A 94 -9.19 3.99 -4.70
C SER A 94 -8.45 3.01 -5.62
N GLY A 95 -7.27 3.37 -6.12
CA GLY A 95 -6.40 2.51 -6.93
C GLY A 95 -5.73 1.41 -6.08
N ASP A 96 -5.24 1.75 -4.90
CA ASP A 96 -4.58 0.82 -3.98
C ASP A 96 -5.55 -0.23 -3.44
N ALA A 97 -6.84 0.11 -3.28
CA ALA A 97 -7.87 -0.84 -2.91
C ALA A 97 -8.06 -1.95 -3.97
N ARG A 98 -7.81 -1.66 -5.26
CA ARG A 98 -7.78 -2.66 -6.34
C ARG A 98 -6.54 -3.55 -6.25
N GLN A 99 -5.40 -3.00 -5.83
CA GLN A 99 -4.13 -3.74 -5.73
C GLN A 99 -4.05 -4.60 -4.45
N SER A 100 -4.63 -4.13 -3.35
CA SER A 100 -4.62 -4.79 -2.03
C SER A 100 -5.29 -6.18 -2.05
N ARG A 101 -6.30 -6.39 -2.90
CA ARG A 101 -7.02 -7.67 -2.98
C ARG A 101 -6.41 -8.71 -3.92
N ARG A 102 -5.49 -8.36 -4.82
CA ARG A 102 -4.82 -9.34 -5.67
C ARG A 102 -3.45 -9.64 -5.07
N ARG A 103 -3.36 -10.67 -4.22
CA ARG A 103 -2.07 -11.30 -3.91
C ARG A 103 -1.46 -11.69 -5.25
N LEU A 104 -0.47 -10.90 -5.70
CA LEU A 104 0.30 -11.24 -6.88
C LEU A 104 0.92 -12.62 -6.64
N PRO A 105 1.01 -13.47 -7.69
CA PRO A 105 1.70 -14.74 -7.57
C PRO A 105 3.10 -14.52 -6.98
N ALA A 106 3.55 -15.48 -6.16
CA ALA A 106 4.89 -15.45 -5.59
C ALA A 106 5.92 -15.31 -6.73
N GLU A 107 6.80 -14.33 -6.61
CA GLU A 107 7.84 -14.10 -7.62
C GLU A 107 8.80 -15.28 -7.63
N ARG A 108 9.16 -15.73 -8.85
CA ARG A 108 10.09 -16.83 -9.10
C ARG A 108 11.05 -16.42 -10.19
N VAL A 109 12.31 -16.81 -10.04
CA VAL A 109 13.33 -16.64 -11.08
C VAL A 109 13.11 -17.68 -12.17
N THR A 110 13.13 -17.23 -13.43
CA THR A 110 13.02 -18.11 -14.60
C THR A 110 14.31 -18.90 -14.81
N ALA A 111 14.23 -20.01 -15.55
CA ALA A 111 15.43 -20.79 -15.90
C ALA A 111 16.48 -19.94 -16.65
N ALA A 112 16.04 -19.04 -17.54
CA ALA A 112 16.92 -18.15 -18.29
C ALA A 112 17.70 -17.18 -17.38
N VAL A 113 17.07 -16.63 -16.34
CA VAL A 113 17.77 -15.78 -15.37
C VAL A 113 18.76 -16.59 -14.54
N ARG A 114 18.43 -17.82 -14.15
CA ARG A 114 19.39 -18.70 -13.45
C ARG A 114 20.62 -19.01 -14.32
N GLN A 115 20.41 -19.35 -15.59
CA GLN A 115 21.52 -19.55 -16.54
C GLN A 115 22.38 -18.29 -16.71
N LEU A 116 21.74 -17.11 -16.78
CA LEU A 116 22.46 -15.85 -16.85
C LEU A 116 23.30 -15.63 -15.59
N MET A 117 22.78 -15.93 -14.39
CA MET A 117 23.52 -15.82 -13.15
C MET A 117 24.75 -16.74 -13.12
N ASP A 118 24.63 -17.96 -13.65
CA ASP A 118 25.74 -18.90 -13.75
C ASP A 118 26.85 -18.42 -14.72
N ALA A 119 26.47 -17.64 -15.74
CA ALA A 119 27.41 -17.04 -16.69
C ALA A 119 28.32 -15.96 -16.07
N PHE A 120 27.97 -15.42 -14.90
CA PHE A 120 28.80 -14.43 -14.18
C PHE A 120 29.99 -15.06 -13.42
N GLY A 121 30.15 -16.39 -13.47
CA GLY A 121 31.28 -17.09 -12.85
C GLY A 121 31.41 -16.76 -11.37
N ASP A 122 32.57 -16.22 -10.96
CA ASP A 122 32.85 -15.88 -9.57
C ASP A 122 32.30 -14.49 -9.15
N SER A 123 31.72 -13.70 -10.05
CA SER A 123 31.13 -12.41 -9.68
C SER A 123 29.86 -12.61 -8.82
N PRO A 124 29.73 -11.98 -7.65
CA PRO A 124 28.54 -12.11 -6.80
C PRO A 124 27.27 -11.57 -7.47
N VAL A 125 26.22 -12.38 -7.53
CA VAL A 125 24.92 -12.01 -8.10
C VAL A 125 23.78 -12.36 -7.14
N VAL A 126 22.86 -11.42 -6.94
CA VAL A 126 21.62 -11.59 -6.19
C VAL A 126 20.46 -11.00 -7.01
N VAL A 127 19.37 -11.76 -7.13
CA VAL A 127 18.13 -11.31 -7.78
C VAL A 127 17.13 -10.89 -6.72
N LEU A 128 16.63 -9.66 -6.82
CA LEU A 128 15.66 -9.10 -5.89
C LEU A 128 14.28 -9.00 -6.54
N GLY A 129 13.24 -9.36 -5.79
CA GLY A 129 11.85 -9.15 -6.15
C GLY A 129 11.39 -7.74 -5.84
N ARG A 130 10.15 -7.42 -6.22
CA ARG A 130 9.55 -6.08 -6.05
C ARG A 130 9.58 -5.57 -4.61
N ARG A 131 9.49 -6.48 -3.63
CA ARG A 131 9.48 -6.16 -2.19
C ARG A 131 10.82 -6.36 -1.49
N SER A 132 11.93 -6.38 -2.24
CA SER A 132 13.28 -6.66 -1.73
C SER A 132 13.48 -8.10 -1.21
N ASP A 133 12.58 -9.02 -1.58
CA ASP A 133 12.79 -10.45 -1.35
C ASP A 133 13.94 -10.95 -2.23
N ILE A 134 14.83 -11.76 -1.67
CA ILE A 134 15.86 -12.43 -2.45
C ILE A 134 15.21 -13.62 -3.17
N LEU A 135 15.14 -13.55 -4.49
CA LEU A 135 14.52 -14.58 -5.33
C LEU A 135 15.52 -15.67 -5.75
N ALA A 136 16.79 -15.31 -5.88
CA ALA A 136 17.91 -16.22 -6.09
C ALA A 136 19.24 -15.50 -5.80
N TRP A 137 20.28 -16.28 -5.57
CA TRP A 137 21.68 -15.87 -5.56
C TRP A 137 22.53 -16.93 -6.27
N ASN A 138 23.68 -16.55 -6.81
CA ASN A 138 24.70 -17.52 -7.20
C ASN A 138 25.58 -17.86 -5.99
N ARG A 139 26.51 -18.81 -6.14
CA ARG A 139 27.39 -19.26 -5.04
C ARG A 139 28.11 -18.11 -4.34
N THR A 140 28.71 -17.18 -5.10
CA THR A 140 29.49 -16.08 -4.52
C THR A 140 28.59 -14.97 -3.97
N GLY A 141 27.41 -14.74 -4.55
CA GLY A 141 26.37 -13.87 -4.00
C GLY A 141 25.85 -14.34 -2.66
N HIS A 142 25.57 -15.65 -2.54
CA HIS A 142 25.18 -16.28 -1.28
C HIS A 142 26.26 -16.12 -0.22
N ALA A 143 27.51 -16.51 -0.56
CA ALA A 143 28.63 -16.42 0.36
C ALA A 143 28.89 -14.99 0.86
N LEU A 144 28.74 -13.98 -0.03
CA LEU A 144 28.99 -12.58 0.31
C LEU A 144 27.90 -11.99 1.22
N PHE A 145 26.63 -12.23 0.91
CA PHE A 145 25.52 -11.51 1.56
C PHE A 145 24.80 -12.32 2.65
N ALA A 146 24.86 -13.64 2.59
CA ALA A 146 23.94 -14.52 3.31
C ALA A 146 24.57 -15.87 3.67
N GLY A 147 25.89 -15.94 3.86
CA GLY A 147 26.60 -17.20 4.12
C GLY A 147 26.13 -17.94 5.38
N HIS A 148 25.46 -17.23 6.30
CA HIS A 148 24.83 -17.79 7.50
C HIS A 148 23.43 -18.40 7.25
N LEU A 149 22.86 -18.24 6.05
CA LEU A 149 21.56 -18.80 5.64
C LEU A 149 21.76 -20.04 4.77
N ALA A 150 20.77 -20.91 4.71
CA ALA A 150 20.80 -22.07 3.81
C ALA A 150 20.80 -21.61 2.33
N PRO A 151 21.61 -22.19 1.43
CA PRO A 151 21.69 -21.77 0.03
C PRO A 151 20.36 -21.82 -0.74
N ASP A 152 19.42 -22.68 -0.33
CA ASP A 152 18.09 -22.87 -0.93
C ASP A 152 16.99 -22.01 -0.28
N SER A 153 17.33 -21.21 0.73
CA SER A 153 16.38 -20.30 1.42
C SER A 153 15.51 -19.44 0.48
N PRO A 154 15.99 -18.95 -0.68
CA PRO A 154 15.16 -18.20 -1.63
C PRO A 154 13.99 -19.00 -2.20
N ASP A 155 14.09 -20.33 -2.27
CA ASP A 155 13.04 -21.18 -2.83
C ASP A 155 11.89 -21.40 -1.82
N GLN A 156 12.10 -21.10 -0.54
CA GLN A 156 11.10 -21.21 0.52
C GLN A 156 10.26 -19.93 0.65
N ALA A 157 9.12 -19.86 -0.05
CA ALA A 157 8.32 -18.63 -0.14
C ALA A 157 7.87 -18.03 1.20
N ALA A 158 7.64 -18.84 2.24
CA ALA A 158 7.16 -18.37 3.54
C ALA A 158 8.26 -17.72 4.41
N THR A 159 9.50 -18.17 4.24
CA THR A 159 10.68 -17.79 5.04
C THR A 159 11.75 -17.10 4.19
N ARG A 160 11.39 -16.72 2.96
CA ARG A 160 12.29 -16.16 1.96
C ARG A 160 13.09 -15.00 2.55
N PRO A 161 14.43 -15.00 2.41
CA PRO A 161 15.26 -13.89 2.84
C PRO A 161 14.84 -12.58 2.16
N ASN A 162 14.90 -11.48 2.88
CA ASN A 162 14.55 -10.15 2.37
C ASN A 162 15.65 -9.17 2.74
N THR A 163 16.23 -8.48 1.76
CA THR A 163 17.41 -7.64 2.02
C THR A 163 17.10 -6.46 2.94
N ALA A 164 15.87 -5.93 2.91
CA ALA A 164 15.50 -4.87 3.83
C ALA A 164 15.41 -5.40 5.27
N ARG A 165 14.78 -6.56 5.49
CA ARG A 165 14.76 -7.22 6.80
C ARG A 165 16.16 -7.54 7.29
N MET A 166 17.01 -8.10 6.43
CA MET A 166 18.39 -8.45 6.79
C MET A 166 19.20 -7.21 7.23
N VAL A 167 19.08 -6.09 6.51
CA VAL A 167 19.77 -4.84 6.90
C VAL A 167 19.38 -4.34 8.30
N PHE A 168 18.13 -4.52 8.73
CA PHE A 168 17.66 -4.00 10.02
C PHE A 168 17.67 -5.01 11.16
N LEU A 169 17.50 -6.30 10.85
CA LEU A 169 17.20 -7.35 11.84
C LEU A 169 18.25 -8.45 11.90
N ASP A 170 19.19 -8.50 10.95
CA ASP A 170 20.28 -9.48 10.95
C ASP A 170 21.62 -8.79 11.25
N ALA A 171 22.24 -9.20 12.36
CA ALA A 171 23.54 -8.69 12.80
C ALA A 171 24.64 -9.02 11.78
N HIS A 172 24.62 -10.22 11.18
CA HIS A 172 25.62 -10.62 10.20
C HIS A 172 25.61 -9.70 8.99
N THR A 173 24.43 -9.44 8.42
CA THR A 173 24.28 -8.53 7.27
C THR A 173 24.64 -7.09 7.64
N ARG A 174 24.33 -6.64 8.86
CA ARG A 174 24.70 -5.30 9.32
C ARG A 174 26.22 -5.10 9.33
N ASP A 175 26.97 -6.10 9.79
CA ASP A 175 28.43 -6.05 9.90
C ASP A 175 29.15 -6.01 8.53
N LEU A 176 28.47 -6.38 7.45
CA LEU A 176 28.99 -6.23 6.08
C LEU A 176 29.12 -4.77 5.62
N TYR A 177 28.45 -3.83 6.29
CA TYR A 177 28.42 -2.42 5.88
C TYR A 177 29.23 -1.54 6.82
N VAL A 178 30.36 -1.02 6.32
CA VAL A 178 31.18 -0.02 7.03
C VAL A 178 30.37 1.22 7.43
N ASP A 179 29.52 1.72 6.53
CA ASP A 179 28.57 2.81 6.79
C ASP A 179 27.14 2.29 6.75
N TRP A 180 26.79 1.50 7.76
CA TRP A 180 25.43 0.99 7.93
C TRP A 180 24.37 2.10 8.00
N PRO A 181 24.56 3.25 8.71
CA PRO A 181 23.55 4.32 8.73
C PRO A 181 23.21 4.88 7.35
N ARG A 182 24.18 5.00 6.44
CA ARG A 182 23.89 5.37 5.05
C ARG A 182 23.09 4.30 4.33
N LYS A 183 23.50 3.03 4.43
CA LYS A 183 22.78 1.92 3.81
C LYS A 183 21.33 1.82 4.30
N ALA A 184 21.11 1.99 5.61
CA ALA A 184 19.79 1.97 6.22
C ALA A 184 18.89 3.07 5.64
N ARG A 185 19.40 4.29 5.47
CA ARG A 185 18.65 5.40 4.84
C ARG A 185 18.27 5.09 3.40
N ASP A 186 19.17 4.50 2.61
CA ASP A 186 18.87 4.10 1.23
C ASP A 186 17.74 3.05 1.17
N VAL A 187 17.75 2.08 2.08
CA VAL A 187 16.70 1.06 2.19
C VAL A 187 15.36 1.70 2.61
N VAL A 188 15.35 2.59 3.60
CA VAL A 188 14.12 3.33 3.99
C VAL A 188 13.58 4.16 2.83
N GLY A 189 14.46 4.83 2.09
CA GLY A 189 14.08 5.59 0.90
C GLY A 189 13.35 4.73 -0.13
N LYS A 190 13.88 3.54 -0.44
CA LYS A 190 13.24 2.58 -1.34
C LYS A 190 11.89 2.09 -0.82
N LEU A 191 11.78 1.81 0.49
CA LEU A 191 10.53 1.35 1.10
C LEU A 191 9.42 2.41 1.11
N ARG A 192 9.76 3.70 1.11
CA ARG A 192 8.79 4.81 1.04
C ARG A 192 8.25 5.06 -0.37
N GLN A 193 8.91 4.54 -1.40
CA GLN A 193 8.53 4.67 -2.81
C GLN A 193 7.74 3.46 -3.33
N ALA A 194 7.73 2.36 -2.58
CA ALA A 194 7.07 1.10 -2.91
C ALA A 194 5.68 0.99 -2.28
#